data_AF-A0AA37ILG3-F1
#
_entry.id   AF-A0AA37ILG3-F1
#
_cell.length_a   1.000
_cell.length_b   1.000
_cell.length_c   1.000
_cell.angle_alpha   90.00
_cell.angle_beta   90.00
_cell.angle_gamma   90.00
#
_symmetry.space_group_name_H-M   'P 1'
#
loop_
_entity.id
_entity.type
_entity.pdbx_description
1 polymer ?
#
loop_
_entity_poly.entity_id
_entity_poly.type
_entity_poly.pdbx_seq_one_letter_code
_entity_poly.pdbx_strand_id
1 'polypeptide(L)' 'MNASLQNWIFIGANAYVEYTFVTWLGRSVYRRTVDFSQVCLL' A
#
# COMPACT_ATOMS: atom_id res chain seq x y z
N MET A 1 -1.89 17.10 -16.31
CA MET A 1 -2.21 16.22 -15.16
C MET A 1 -1.58 16.81 -13.91
N ASN A 2 -2.30 16.91 -12.80
CA ASN A 2 -1.77 17.44 -11.54
C ASN A 2 -0.71 16.46 -11.01
N ALA A 3 0.53 16.92 -10.77
CA ALA A 3 1.64 16.09 -10.31
C ALA A 3 1.32 15.32 -9.02
N SER A 4 0.52 15.92 -8.13
CA SER A 4 0.07 15.26 -6.90
C SER A 4 -0.81 14.05 -7.20
N LEU A 5 -1.73 14.17 -8.17
CA LEU A 5 -2.63 13.09 -8.56
C LEU A 5 -1.89 11.92 -9.18
N GLN A 6 -0.91 12.20 -10.05
CA GLN A 6 -0.06 11.18 -10.65
C GLN A 6 0.74 10.39 -9.60
N ASN A 7 1.24 11.09 -8.58
CA ASN A 7 1.99 10.49 -7.49
C ASN A 7 1.11 9.54 -6.65
N TRP A 8 -0.11 9.97 -6.31
CA TRP A 8 -1.07 9.12 -5.61
C TRP A 8 -1.50 7.89 -6.42
N ILE A 9 -1.65 8.03 -7.75
CA ILE A 9 -1.94 6.89 -8.64
C ILE A 9 -0.77 5.90 -8.63
N PHE A 10 0.47 6.39 -8.72
CA PHE A 10 1.66 5.52 -8.70
C PHE A 10 1.86 4.80 -7.36
N ILE A 11 1.68 5.50 -6.24
CA ILE A 11 1.73 4.90 -4.89
C ILE A 11 0.62 3.85 -4.73
N GLY A 12 -0.60 4.18 -5.15
CA GLY A 12 -1.75 3.29 -5.04
C GLY A 12 -1.68 2.07 -5.95
N ALA A 13 -1.07 2.20 -7.13
CA ALA A 13 -0.89 1.08 -8.08
C ALA A 13 0.09 0.01 -7.57
N ASN A 14 1.02 0.38 -6.69
CA ASN A 14 1.96 -0.53 -6.04
C ASN A 14 1.48 -0.98 -4.64
N ALA A 15 0.21 -0.73 -4.31
CA ALA A 15 -0.39 -1.21 -3.07
C ALA A 15 -1.07 -2.57 -3.31
N TYR A 16 -0.59 -3.60 -2.64
CA TYR A 16 -1.26 -4.90 -2.61
C TYR A 16 -1.97 -5.11 -1.28
N VAL A 17 -3.13 -5.78 -1.35
CA VAL A 17 -3.96 -6.09 -0.18
C VAL A 17 -3.83 -7.57 0.12
N GLU A 18 -3.39 -7.88 1.33
CA GLU A 18 -3.29 -9.24 1.84
C GLU A 18 -4.31 -9.47 2.94
N TYR A 19 -4.87 -10.67 3.00
CA TYR A 19 -5.72 -11.10 4.09
C TYR A 19 -4.94 -12.08 4.96
N THR A 20 -4.61 -11.68 6.18
CA THR A 20 -3.75 -12.44 7.07
C THR A 20 -4.42 -12.66 8.42
N PHE A 21 -4.30 -13.88 8.96
CA PHE A 21 -4.74 -14.18 10.31
C PHE A 21 -3.70 -13.66 11.32
N VAL A 22 -4.12 -12.79 12.23
CA VAL A 22 -3.24 -12.21 13.26
C VAL A 22 -3.53 -12.92 14.57
N THR A 23 -2.60 -13.80 14.96
CA THR A 23 -2.77 -14.73 16.08
C THR A 23 -3.00 -14.03 17.42
N TRP A 24 -2.26 -12.95 17.72
CA TRP A 24 -2.44 -12.17 18.94
C TRP A 24 -3.72 -11.32 18.97
N LEU A 25 -4.36 -11.13 17.82
CA LEU A 25 -5.62 -10.39 17.69
C LEU A 25 -6.82 -11.33 17.59
N GLY A 26 -6.59 -12.65 17.49
CA GLY A 26 -7.63 -13.67 17.35
C GLY A 26 -8.53 -13.50 16.13
N ARG A 27 -8.10 -12.74 15.11
CA ARG A 27 -8.90 -12.44 13.93
C ARG A 27 -8.05 -12.25 12.69
N SER A 28 -8.68 -12.43 11.54
CA SER A 28 -8.10 -12.04 10.27
C SER A 28 -8.27 -10.55 10.00
N VAL A 29 -7.26 -9.94 9.39
CA VAL A 29 -7.26 -8.53 9.01
C VAL A 29 -6.80 -8.37 7.57
N TYR A 30 -7.32 -7.35 6.90
CA TYR A 30 -6.76 -6.89 5.64
C TYR A 30 -5.56 -5.98 5.94
N ARG A 31 -4.38 -6.33 5.42
CA ARG A 31 -3.20 -5.47 5.41
C ARG A 31 -3.03 -4.91 4.01
N ARG A 32 -2.91 -3.59 3.91
CA ARG A 32 -2.44 -2.92 2.71
C ARG A 32 -0.97 -2.63 2.89
N THR A 33 -0.13 -3.31 2.12
CA THR A 33 1.30 -3.00 2.07
C THR A 33 1.53 -2.14 0.84
N VAL A 34 2.21 -1.03 1.04
CA VAL A 34 2.70 -0.18 -0.05
C VAL A 34 4.19 -0.40 -0.06
N ASP A 35 4.74 -0.94 -1.16
CA ASP A 35 6.18 -1.03 -1.32
C ASP A 35 6.75 0.39 -1.44
N PHE A 36 7.19 0.94 -0.32
CA PHE A 36 7.83 2.26 -0.23
C PHE A 36 9.28 2.25 -0.74
N SER A 37 9.68 1.24 -1.51
CA SER A 37 11.08 1.07 -1.95
C SER A 37 11.40 1.79 -3.26
N GLN A 38 10.40 2.24 -4.03
CA GLN A 38 10.64 2.93 -5.32
C GLN A 38 9.89 4.26 -5.51
N VAL A 39 9.35 4.85 -4.45
CA VAL A 39 8.91 6.25 -4.50
C VAL A 39 10.10 7.14 -4.11
N CYS A 40 11.22 7.01 -4.85
CA CYS A 40 12.18 8.10 -4.89
C CYS A 40 11.54 9.19 -5.76
N LEU A 41 11.02 10.21 -5.08
CA LEU A 41 10.66 11.48 -5.72
C LEU A 41 11.96 12.14 -6.19
N LEU A 42 12.37 11.83 -7.42
CA LEU A 42 13.25 12.71 -8.21
C LEU A 42 12.38 13.77 -8.90
#